data_AF-A0A7T0DWN9-F1
#
_entry.id   AF-A0A7T0DWN9-F1
#
_cell.length_a   1.000
_cell.length_b   1.000
_cell.length_c   1.000
_cell.angle_alpha   90.00
_cell.angle_beta   90.00
_cell.angle_gamma   90.00
#
_symmetry.space_group_name_H-M   'P 1'
#
loop_
_entity.id
_entity.type
_entity.pdbx_description
1 polymer ?
#
loop_
_entity_poly.entity_id
_entity_poly.type
_entity_poly.pdbx_seq_one_letter_code
_entity_poly.pdbx_strand_id
1 'polypeptide(L)'
;MSLPHCPKCNSEYTYEDNGMFICPECAHEWNDAEPSQDSDALVVKDANGNLLADGDSVTVIKDLKVKGSSSMLKIGTRVKNIRLVEGDHNIDCKIDGFGPMKLKSEFVKKN
;
A
#
# COMPACT_ATOMS: atom_id res chain seq x y z
N MET A 1 18.32 4.56 -31.60
CA MET A 1 17.43 4.26 -30.47
C MET A 1 16.34 3.34 -30.99
N SER A 2 16.27 2.09 -30.52
CA SER A 2 15.24 1.12 -30.91
C SER A 2 14.10 1.18 -29.90
N LEU A 3 12.92 1.65 -30.35
CA LEU A 3 11.69 1.68 -29.55
C LEU A 3 11.20 0.24 -29.32
N PRO A 4 10.55 -0.06 -28.18
CA PRO A 4 10.07 -1.40 -27.88
C PRO A 4 8.98 -1.81 -28.88
N HIS A 5 8.98 -3.09 -29.27
CA HIS A 5 7.90 -3.65 -30.09
C HIS A 5 6.59 -3.60 -29.32
N CYS A 6 5.48 -3.46 -30.05
CA CYS A 6 4.16 -3.45 -29.42
C CYS A 6 3.86 -4.78 -28.71
N PRO A 7 3.46 -4.79 -27.42
CA PRO A 7 3.16 -6.03 -26.71
C PRO A 7 1.91 -6.76 -27.23
N LYS A 8 1.05 -6.07 -27.99
CA LYS A 8 -0.22 -6.61 -28.49
C LYS A 8 -0.12 -7.25 -29.88
N CYS A 9 0.66 -6.65 -30.78
CA CYS A 9 0.80 -7.10 -32.16
C CYS A 9 2.24 -7.43 -32.57
N ASN A 10 3.20 -7.26 -31.67
CA ASN A 10 4.64 -7.48 -31.91
C ASN A 10 5.20 -6.64 -33.09
N SER A 11 4.54 -5.52 -33.39
CA SER A 11 4.94 -4.61 -34.46
C SER A 11 6.16 -3.79 -34.06
N GLU A 12 7.03 -3.57 -35.04
CA GLU A 12 8.28 -2.80 -34.94
C GLU A 12 8.02 -1.28 -34.99
N TYR A 13 6.84 -0.88 -35.47
CA TYR A 13 6.48 0.49 -35.80
C TYR A 13 5.87 1.25 -34.62
N THR A 14 6.42 1.09 -33.43
CA THR A 14 6.02 1.89 -32.27
C THR A 14 6.58 3.31 -32.40
N TYR A 15 5.79 4.34 -32.07
CA TYR A 15 6.28 5.70 -31.89
C TYR A 15 5.98 6.17 -30.46
N GLU A 16 6.84 7.05 -29.93
CA GLU A 16 6.58 7.72 -28.67
C GLU A 16 5.88 9.07 -28.92
N ASP A 17 4.81 9.35 -28.19
CA ASP A 17 4.18 10.68 -28.09
C ASP A 17 4.02 11.05 -26.62
N ASN A 18 4.61 12.17 -26.23
CA ASN A 18 4.52 12.72 -24.86
C ASN A 18 4.87 11.73 -23.73
N GLY A 19 5.79 10.78 -23.98
CA GLY A 19 6.18 9.76 -23.00
C GLY A 19 5.27 8.53 -22.94
N MET A 20 4.32 8.39 -23.87
CA MET A 20 3.58 7.15 -24.11
C MET A 20 4.05 6.52 -25.42
N PHE A 21 4.06 5.19 -25.49
CA PHE A 21 4.31 4.41 -26.70
C PHE A 21 2.99 4.08 -27.37
N ILE A 22 2.87 4.36 -28.66
CA ILE A 22 1.67 4.13 -29.46
C ILE A 22 2.02 3.26 -30.65
N CYS A 23 1.21 2.23 -30.87
CA CYS A 23 1.28 1.38 -32.06
C CYS A 23 0.23 1.81 -33.09
N PRO A 24 0.63 2.23 -34.31
CA PRO A 24 -0.28 2.64 -35.38
C PRO A 24 -1.04 1.45 -36.01
N GLU A 25 -0.55 0.22 -35.87
CA GLU A 25 -1.22 -0.96 -36.46
C GLU A 25 -2.40 -1.47 -35.63
N CYS A 26 -2.34 -1.32 -34.31
CA CYS A 26 -3.37 -1.84 -33.41
C CYS A 26 -3.98 -0.80 -32.47
N ALA A 27 -3.59 0.47 -32.61
CA ALA A 27 -3.97 1.60 -31.76
C ALA A 27 -3.79 1.29 -30.26
N HIS A 28 -2.77 0.50 -29.93
CA HIS A 28 -2.46 0.22 -28.54
C HIS A 28 -1.52 1.29 -28.01
N GLU A 29 -1.90 1.86 -26.88
CA GLU A 29 -1.13 2.87 -26.16
C GLU A 29 -0.63 2.23 -24.86
N TRP A 30 0.67 2.27 -24.60
CA TRP A 30 1.29 1.75 -23.37
C TRP A 30 2.46 2.62 -22.94
N ASN A 31 2.90 2.47 -21.70
CA ASN A 31 4.10 3.12 -21.20
C ASN A 31 5.07 2.05 -20.71
N ASP A 32 6.33 2.12 -21.13
CA ASP A 32 7.42 1.26 -20.61
C ASP A 32 7.97 1.82 -19.29
N ALA A 33 7.80 3.13 -19.05
CA ALA A 33 7.89 3.67 -17.71
C ALA A 33 6.66 3.18 -16.95
N GLU A 34 6.92 2.18 -16.11
CA GLU A 34 6.05 1.58 -15.11
C GLU A 34 4.83 2.46 -14.79
N PRO A 35 3.61 1.90 -14.70
CA PRO A 35 2.64 2.48 -13.80
C PRO A 35 3.23 2.26 -12.40
N SER A 36 4.13 3.16 -12.00
CA SER A 36 4.18 3.63 -10.63
C SER A 36 2.72 3.86 -10.29
N GLN A 37 2.17 2.95 -9.49
CA GLN A 37 0.89 3.16 -8.87
C GLN A 37 1.06 4.39 -7.99
N ASP A 38 0.99 5.56 -8.61
CA ASP A 38 0.62 6.82 -8.01
C ASP A 38 -0.89 6.70 -7.72
N SER A 39 -1.20 5.76 -6.85
CA SER A 39 -2.21 6.05 -5.88
C SER A 39 -1.47 6.88 -4.86
N ASP A 40 -1.91 8.12 -4.68
CA ASP A 40 -1.81 8.98 -3.52
C ASP A 40 -2.28 8.27 -2.20
N ALA A 41 -2.13 6.96 -2.13
CA ALA A 41 -2.40 6.10 -1.01
C ALA A 41 -1.10 6.02 -0.23
N LEU A 42 -0.98 6.89 0.78
CA LEU A 42 -0.15 6.70 1.97
C LEU A 42 0.47 5.31 2.06
N VAL A 43 1.71 5.21 1.57
CA VAL A 43 2.45 3.95 1.49
C VAL A 43 2.94 3.61 2.90
N VAL A 44 2.06 3.11 3.74
CA VAL A 44 2.40 2.66 5.09
C VAL A 44 2.84 1.20 5.01
N LYS A 45 4.09 0.96 5.37
CA LYS A 45 4.66 -0.38 5.44
C LYS A 45 4.58 -0.92 6.87
N ASP A 46 4.17 -2.17 7.01
CA ASP A 46 4.22 -2.89 8.29
C ASP A 46 5.68 -3.23 8.69
N ALA A 47 5.86 -3.82 9.89
CA ALA A 47 7.16 -4.27 10.39
C ALA A 47 7.91 -5.24 9.45
N ASN A 48 7.20 -5.98 8.59
CA ASN A 48 7.75 -6.91 7.59
C ASN A 48 7.89 -6.29 6.19
N GLY A 49 7.54 -5.01 6.01
CA GLY A 49 7.65 -4.32 4.73
C GLY A 49 6.46 -4.51 3.77
N ASN A 50 5.35 -5.10 4.21
CA ASN A 50 4.14 -5.22 3.41
C ASN A 50 3.38 -3.89 3.38
N LEU A 51 2.82 -3.61 2.21
CA LEU A 51 1.93 -2.48 1.98
C LEU A 51 0.60 -2.71 2.70
N LEU A 52 0.27 -1.79 3.60
CA LEU A 52 -1.02 -1.72 4.26
C LEU A 52 -1.98 -0.86 3.43
N ALA A 53 -3.25 -1.22 3.47
CA ALA A 53 -4.35 -0.52 2.81
C ALA A 53 -5.42 -0.15 3.85
N ASP A 54 -6.24 0.85 3.52
CA ASP A 54 -7.43 1.15 4.29
C ASP A 54 -8.41 -0.05 4.26
N GLY A 55 -9.01 -0.38 5.39
CA GLY A 55 -9.86 -1.56 5.56
C GLY A 55 -9.13 -2.87 5.84
N ASP A 56 -7.79 -2.90 5.81
CA ASP A 56 -7.02 -4.13 5.98
C ASP A 56 -7.02 -4.67 7.44
N SER A 57 -6.50 -5.87 7.63
CA SER A 57 -6.41 -6.53 8.94
C SER A 57 -4.96 -6.68 9.36
N VAL A 58 -4.62 -6.12 10.52
CA VAL A 58 -3.26 -6.18 11.07
C VAL A 58 -3.23 -6.94 12.40
N THR A 59 -2.09 -7.51 12.71
CA THR A 59 -1.83 -8.20 13.98
C THR A 59 -0.68 -7.54 14.69
N VAL A 60 -0.85 -7.28 15.99
CA VAL A 60 0.20 -6.66 16.80
C VAL A 60 1.29 -7.69 17.11
N ILE A 61 2.55 -7.34 16.83
CA ILE A 61 3.70 -8.24 16.99
C ILE A 61 4.47 -8.03 18.31
N LYS A 62 4.02 -7.13 19.17
CA LYS A 62 4.70 -6.78 20.41
C LYS A 62 3.70 -6.37 21.48
N ASP A 63 4.03 -6.61 22.74
CA ASP A 63 3.20 -6.18 23.85
C ASP A 63 3.33 -4.65 24.05
N LEU A 64 2.19 -3.97 24.10
CA LEU A 64 2.12 -2.51 24.23
C LEU A 64 1.26 -2.16 25.44
N LYS A 65 1.82 -1.34 26.34
CA LYS A 65 1.07 -0.76 27.45
C LYS A 65 0.32 0.46 26.96
N VAL A 66 -1.01 0.39 26.94
CA VAL A 66 -1.87 1.50 26.55
C VAL A 66 -1.91 2.51 27.71
N LYS A 67 -1.51 3.75 27.46
CA LYS A 67 -1.67 4.84 28.44
C LYS A 67 -3.17 5.17 28.54
N GLY A 68 -3.76 4.98 29.72
CA GLY A 68 -5.19 5.23 29.97
C GLY A 68 -6.05 3.98 30.16
N SER A 69 -5.51 2.78 29.99
CA SER A 69 -6.19 1.52 30.30
C SER A 69 -5.36 0.68 31.25
N SER A 70 -6.02 0.02 32.20
CA SER A 70 -5.38 -0.94 33.12
C SER A 70 -4.94 -2.24 32.42
N SER A 71 -5.41 -2.43 31.17
CA SER A 71 -5.18 -3.62 30.36
C SER A 71 -4.05 -3.39 29.36
N MET A 72 -3.18 -4.39 29.24
CA MET A 72 -2.09 -4.42 28.26
C MET A 72 -2.58 -4.99 26.93
N LEU A 73 -2.17 -4.38 25.81
CA LEU A 73 -2.37 -4.96 24.49
C LEU A 73 -1.32 -6.04 24.28
N LYS A 74 -1.74 -7.31 24.26
CA LYS A 74 -0.82 -8.43 24.10
C LYS A 74 -0.47 -8.65 22.62
N ILE A 75 0.73 -9.19 22.40
CA ILE A 75 1.13 -9.76 21.11
C ILE A 75 0.07 -10.76 20.62
N GLY A 76 -0.24 -10.71 19.32
CA GLY A 76 -1.27 -11.53 18.69
C GLY A 76 -2.67 -10.90 18.68
N THR A 77 -2.84 -9.69 19.23
CA THR A 77 -4.12 -8.97 19.08
C THR A 77 -4.34 -8.62 17.62
N ARG A 78 -5.45 -9.13 17.05
CA ARG A 78 -5.84 -8.86 15.67
C ARG A 78 -6.78 -7.65 15.63
N VAL A 79 -6.43 -6.68 14.81
CA VAL A 79 -7.20 -5.47 14.57
C VAL A 79 -7.68 -5.50 13.12
N LYS A 80 -8.97 -5.27 12.92
CA LYS A 80 -9.62 -5.31 11.60
C LYS A 80 -10.05 -3.90 11.23
N ASN A 81 -10.18 -3.62 9.95
CA ASN A 81 -10.65 -2.34 9.44
C ASN A 81 -9.75 -1.17 9.88
N ILE A 82 -8.45 -1.29 9.59
CA ILE A 82 -7.50 -0.20 9.85
C ILE A 82 -7.70 0.96 8.88
N ARG A 83 -7.36 2.16 9.31
CA ARG A 83 -7.36 3.37 8.51
C ARG A 83 -5.96 3.97 8.46
N LEU A 84 -5.48 4.23 7.26
CA LEU A 84 -4.17 4.84 7.05
C LEU A 84 -4.29 6.35 7.25
N VAL A 85 -3.38 6.93 8.03
CA VAL A 85 -3.35 8.36 8.31
C VAL A 85 -1.93 8.89 8.22
N GLU A 86 -1.78 10.11 7.73
CA GLU A 86 -0.48 10.79 7.69
C GLU A 86 -0.11 11.26 9.10
N GLY A 87 1.10 10.91 9.57
CA GLY A 87 1.63 11.44 10.83
C GLY A 87 2.57 10.49 11.56
N ASP A 88 2.86 10.80 12.83
CA ASP A 88 3.76 10.01 13.67
C ASP A 88 3.19 8.60 13.97
N HIS A 89 1.87 8.51 14.09
CA HIS A 89 1.13 7.24 14.18
C HIS A 89 0.36 7.07 12.87
N ASN A 90 0.78 6.07 12.09
CA ASN A 90 0.40 5.94 10.69
C ASN A 90 -0.87 5.08 10.50
N ILE A 91 -1.34 4.45 11.59
CA ILE A 91 -2.45 3.50 11.58
C ILE A 91 -3.46 3.92 12.63
N ASP A 92 -4.63 4.36 12.20
CA ASP A 92 -5.80 4.57 13.03
C ASP A 92 -6.64 3.29 13.00
N CYS A 93 -7.04 2.78 14.16
CA CYS A 93 -7.78 1.54 14.22
C CYS A 93 -8.72 1.51 15.41
N LYS A 94 -9.75 0.67 15.34
CA LYS A 94 -10.70 0.49 16.43
C LYS A 94 -10.55 -0.92 17.00
N ILE A 95 -10.23 -1.01 18.27
CA ILE A 95 -10.08 -2.28 18.99
C ILE A 95 -11.27 -2.43 19.92
N ASP A 96 -11.95 -3.57 19.85
CA ASP A 96 -13.07 -3.88 20.73
C ASP A 96 -12.60 -3.94 22.19
N GLY A 97 -13.25 -3.21 23.08
CA GLY A 97 -12.86 -3.07 24.49
C GLY A 97 -11.84 -1.97 24.83
N PHE A 98 -11.10 -1.45 23.84
CA PHE A 98 -10.17 -0.32 24.04
C PHE A 98 -10.62 0.97 23.33
N GLY A 99 -11.43 0.86 22.27
CA GLY A 99 -11.92 2.00 21.48
C GLY A 99 -11.01 2.37 20.30
N PRO A 100 -11.15 3.60 19.76
CA PRO A 100 -10.29 4.09 18.68
C PRO A 100 -8.88 4.36 19.22
N MET A 101 -7.88 3.78 18.59
CA MET A 101 -6.47 3.89 18.97
C MET A 101 -5.59 4.04 17.74
N LYS A 102 -4.55 4.87 17.87
CA LYS A 102 -3.52 5.05 16.85
C LYS A 102 -2.29 4.22 17.19
N LEU A 103 -1.79 3.46 16.23
CA LEU A 103 -0.63 2.59 16.33
C LEU A 103 0.44 3.05 15.34
N LYS A 104 1.70 2.73 15.64
CA LYS A 104 2.82 2.91 14.72
C LYS A 104 3.00 1.62 13.92
N SER A 105 3.32 1.75 12.63
CA SER A 105 3.38 0.63 11.70
C SER A 105 4.50 -0.39 12.03
N GLU A 106 5.52 0.04 12.79
CA GLU A 106 6.61 -0.82 13.28
C GLU A 106 6.18 -1.92 14.27
N PHE A 107 5.00 -1.80 14.88
CA PHE A 107 4.51 -2.76 15.88
C PHE A 107 3.38 -3.66 15.38
N VAL A 108 3.02 -3.55 14.11
CA VAL A 108 1.97 -4.35 13.50
C VAL A 108 2.50 -5.11 12.30
N LYS A 109 1.87 -6.23 12.00
CA LYS A 109 2.05 -6.97 10.76
C LYS A 109 0.75 -7.12 10.00
N LYS A 110 0.80 -7.12 8.68
CA LYS A 110 -0.33 -7.53 7.84
C LYS A 110 -0.66 -9.00 8.11
N ASN A 111 -1.95 -9.33 8.18
CA ASN A 111 -2.42 -10.72 8.31
C ASN A 111 -2.70 -11.34 6.95
#